data_AF-E6QNZ3-F1
#
_entry.id   AF-E6QNZ3-F1
#
_cell.length_a   1.000
_cell.length_b   1.000
_cell.length_c   1.000
_cell.angle_alpha   90.00
_cell.angle_beta   90.00
_cell.angle_gamma   90.00
#
_symmetry.space_group_name_H-M   'P 1'
#
loop_
_entity.id
_entity.type
_entity.pdbx_description
1 polymer ?
#
loop_
_entity_poly.entity_id
_entity_poly.type
_entity_poly.pdbx_seq_one_letter_code
_entity_poly.pdbx_strand_id
1 'polypeptide(L)'
;MSRTYMSRFDRYRGLFAEGGKFDIPANFAGGVAVKPGSKTVVMFDVERILYGQVKSIANSDANQALLGASNGPGFGWKDITVIKTGMDYAVSRLLTVRGGYNYSELPISSSQTFFNLLAPAVTKHHLHLGTTVSFHGGRQMSFAYVHAFENTVYGVNSIPPAAGGGNANLRMYQNSFQLSFGRAKQSR
;
A
#
# COMPACT_ATOMS: atom_id res chain seq x y z
N MET A 1 -0.58 1.43 16.64
CA MET A 1 -1.36 0.22 17.00
C MET A 1 -0.42 -0.99 17.03
N SER A 2 -0.82 -2.11 17.63
CA SER A 2 -0.01 -3.35 17.68
C SER A 2 -0.12 -4.16 16.38
N ARG A 3 0.87 -5.01 16.11
CA ARG A 3 0.91 -5.96 14.97
C ARG A 3 -0.34 -6.86 14.94
N THR A 4 -0.89 -7.11 13.75
CA THR A 4 -1.96 -8.11 13.57
C THR A 4 -1.34 -9.45 13.23
N TYR A 5 -1.55 -10.45 14.09
CA TYR A 5 -1.08 -11.80 13.89
C TYR A 5 -1.94 -12.54 12.87
N MET A 6 -1.31 -13.15 11.87
CA MET A 6 -1.99 -13.99 10.88
C MET A 6 -1.69 -15.47 11.12
N SER A 7 -2.61 -16.33 10.70
CA SER A 7 -2.33 -17.76 10.57
C SER A 7 -1.18 -17.98 9.60
N ARG A 8 -0.33 -18.98 9.87
CA ARG A 8 0.76 -19.34 8.96
C ARG A 8 0.20 -19.79 7.61
N PHE A 9 0.89 -19.44 6.54
CA PHE A 9 0.59 -19.92 5.21
C PHE A 9 1.27 -21.27 4.97
N ASP A 10 0.58 -22.37 5.30
CA ASP A 10 1.14 -23.73 5.24
C ASP A 10 1.69 -24.14 3.86
N ARG A 11 1.10 -23.61 2.77
CA ARG A 11 1.56 -23.82 1.39
C ARG A 11 2.83 -23.05 1.03
N TYR A 12 3.17 -22.02 1.80
CA TYR A 12 4.34 -21.17 1.59
C TYR A 12 5.35 -21.30 2.73
N ARG A 13 5.26 -22.39 3.53
CA ARG A 13 6.15 -22.61 4.68
C ARG A 13 7.63 -22.63 4.32
N GLY A 14 7.94 -23.11 3.11
CA GLY A 14 9.29 -23.22 2.58
C GLY A 14 9.77 -21.96 1.88
N LEU A 15 8.95 -20.91 1.78
CA LEU A 15 9.28 -19.64 1.16
C LEU A 15 9.48 -18.54 2.21
N PHE A 16 8.47 -18.30 3.06
CA PHE A 16 8.53 -17.24 4.06
C PHE A 16 9.20 -17.69 5.36
N ALA A 17 9.97 -16.78 5.95
CA ALA A 17 10.58 -16.98 7.26
C ALA A 17 9.57 -17.42 8.34
N GLU A 18 10.07 -18.04 9.40
CA GLU A 18 9.25 -18.55 10.52
C GLU A 18 8.19 -19.59 10.08
N GLY A 19 8.53 -20.38 9.05
CA GLY A 19 7.69 -21.48 8.57
C GLY A 19 6.39 -21.03 7.92
N GLY A 20 6.42 -19.96 7.11
CA GLY A 20 5.23 -19.46 6.41
C GLY A 20 4.50 -18.32 7.14
N LYS A 21 5.11 -17.73 8.16
CA LYS A 21 4.49 -16.62 8.89
C LYS A 21 4.65 -15.33 8.10
N PHE A 22 3.54 -14.67 7.81
CA PHE A 22 3.51 -13.40 7.08
C PHE A 22 2.43 -12.53 7.73
N ASP A 23 2.82 -11.84 8.81
CA ASP A 23 1.90 -10.99 9.55
C ASP A 23 1.72 -9.64 8.87
N ILE A 24 0.59 -8.99 9.14
CA ILE A 24 0.35 -7.62 8.67
C ILE A 24 1.21 -6.67 9.52
N PRO A 25 2.05 -5.82 8.90
CA PRO A 25 2.84 -4.85 9.61
C PRO A 25 1.93 -3.88 10.37
N ALA A 26 2.39 -3.45 11.55
CA ALA A 26 1.71 -2.44 12.32
C ALA A 26 1.84 -1.11 11.57
N ASN A 27 0.83 -0.28 11.68
CA ASN A 27 0.89 1.11 11.23
C ASN A 27 0.34 2.04 12.31
N PHE A 28 0.62 3.31 12.14
CA PHE A 28 -0.03 4.38 12.85
C PHE A 28 -0.19 5.57 11.92
N ALA A 29 -1.34 6.21 11.97
CA ALA A 29 -1.67 7.36 11.14
C ALA A 29 -2.26 8.47 12.01
N GLY A 30 -1.99 9.70 11.60
CA GLY A 30 -2.60 10.90 12.16
C GLY A 30 -2.90 11.88 11.04
N GLY A 31 -4.02 12.60 11.16
CA GLY A 31 -4.46 13.52 10.11
C GLY A 31 -5.38 14.60 10.61
N VAL A 32 -5.57 15.59 9.76
CA VAL A 32 -6.42 16.76 9.99
C VAL A 32 -7.37 16.95 8.81
N ALA A 33 -8.61 17.31 9.12
CA ALA A 33 -9.61 17.68 8.14
C ALA A 33 -10.19 19.05 8.48
N VAL A 34 -10.20 19.96 7.51
CA VAL A 34 -10.69 21.33 7.66
C VAL A 34 -11.82 21.61 6.68
N LYS A 35 -12.78 22.42 7.11
CA LYS A 35 -13.93 22.85 6.31
C LYS A 35 -13.83 24.35 6.05
N PRO A 36 -13.11 24.80 5.01
CA PRO A 36 -12.98 26.23 4.71
C PRO A 36 -14.32 26.87 4.27
N GLY A 37 -15.33 26.06 3.96
CA GLY A 37 -16.69 26.52 3.69
C GLY A 37 -17.69 25.38 3.81
N SER A 38 -18.96 25.64 3.47
CA SER A 38 -20.04 24.65 3.59
C SER A 38 -20.00 23.53 2.55
N LYS A 39 -19.25 23.71 1.45
CA LYS A 39 -19.16 22.77 0.33
C LYS A 39 -17.84 22.01 0.22
N THR A 40 -16.82 22.42 0.96
CA THR A 40 -15.44 21.92 0.77
C THR A 40 -14.91 21.32 2.06
N VAL A 41 -14.29 20.15 1.96
CA VAL A 41 -13.47 19.55 3.01
C VAL A 41 -12.08 19.33 2.44
N VAL A 42 -11.04 19.76 3.15
CA VAL A 42 -9.64 19.48 2.79
C VAL A 42 -9.04 18.60 3.87
N MET A 43 -8.28 17.60 3.47
CA MET A 43 -7.73 16.55 4.33
C MET A 43 -6.23 16.42 4.12
N PHE A 44 -5.51 16.17 5.21
CA PHE A 44 -4.09 15.84 5.21
C PHE A 44 -3.83 14.74 6.23
N ASP A 45 -3.14 13.68 5.82
CA ASP A 45 -2.81 12.54 6.66
C ASP A 45 -1.34 12.15 6.50
N VAL A 46 -0.74 11.70 7.60
CA VAL A 46 0.58 11.07 7.63
C VAL A 46 0.43 9.69 8.27
N GLU A 47 0.94 8.67 7.61
CA GLU A 47 0.93 7.28 8.07
C GLU A 47 2.35 6.72 8.06
N ARG A 48 2.72 6.01 9.13
CA ARG A 48 3.96 5.22 9.21
C ARG A 48 3.59 3.74 9.20
N ILE A 49 4.25 2.97 8.35
CA ILE A 49 4.08 1.52 8.24
C ILE A 49 5.38 0.85 8.69
N LEU A 50 5.27 -0.06 9.65
CA LEU A 50 6.40 -0.73 10.31
C LEU A 50 6.63 -2.12 9.69
N TYR A 51 7.20 -2.18 8.48
CA TYR A 51 7.56 -3.44 7.83
C TYR A 51 8.67 -4.19 8.55
N GLY A 52 9.61 -3.46 9.16
CA GLY A 52 10.82 -3.94 9.83
C GLY A 52 10.57 -4.99 10.92
N GLN A 53 9.38 -4.99 11.52
CA GLN A 53 9.03 -5.93 12.59
C GLN A 53 8.63 -7.32 12.08
N VAL A 54 8.38 -7.50 10.78
CA VAL A 54 7.93 -8.76 10.19
C VAL A 54 9.09 -9.38 9.41
N LYS A 55 9.73 -10.41 9.96
CA LYS A 55 10.94 -11.04 9.39
C LYS A 55 10.76 -11.49 7.93
N SER A 56 9.62 -12.08 7.58
CA SER A 56 9.33 -12.51 6.20
C SER A 56 9.30 -11.36 5.20
N ILE A 57 9.12 -10.11 5.67
CA ILE A 57 9.11 -8.90 4.84
C ILE A 57 10.47 -8.19 4.95
N ALA A 58 10.98 -8.00 6.16
CA ALA A 58 12.13 -7.15 6.45
C ALA A 58 13.50 -7.82 6.32
N ASN A 59 13.58 -9.16 6.44
CA ASN A 59 14.85 -9.86 6.30
C ASN A 59 15.41 -9.63 4.90
N SER A 60 16.73 -9.44 4.83
CA SER A 60 17.43 -9.26 3.57
C SER A 60 17.21 -10.46 2.65
N ASP A 61 17.05 -10.20 1.36
CA ASP A 61 16.99 -11.23 0.31
C ASP A 61 18.33 -11.95 0.11
N ALA A 62 19.44 -11.32 0.49
CA ALA A 62 20.80 -11.88 0.48
C ALA A 62 21.13 -12.73 1.72
N ASN A 63 20.15 -12.97 2.59
CA ASN A 63 20.31 -13.84 3.75
C ASN A 63 20.68 -15.27 3.31
N GLN A 64 21.72 -15.84 3.93
CA GLN A 64 22.25 -17.17 3.56
C GLN A 64 21.50 -18.32 4.24
N ALA A 65 20.57 -18.04 5.15
CA ALA A 65 19.72 -19.06 5.73
C ALA A 65 18.83 -19.73 4.68
N LEU A 66 18.44 -20.98 4.93
CA LEU A 66 17.50 -21.68 4.07
C LEU A 66 16.14 -20.95 4.03
N LEU A 67 15.50 -20.95 2.87
CA LEU A 67 14.11 -20.49 2.75
C LEU A 67 13.20 -21.28 3.70
N GLY A 68 12.22 -20.60 4.29
CA GLY A 68 11.33 -21.19 5.29
C GLY A 68 11.91 -21.31 6.72
N ALA A 69 13.22 -21.13 6.90
CA ALA A 69 13.82 -21.14 8.24
C ALA A 69 13.29 -19.98 9.11
N SER A 70 13.42 -20.11 10.43
CA SER A 70 12.95 -19.09 11.39
C SER A 70 13.55 -17.70 11.17
N ASN A 71 14.75 -17.62 10.58
CA ASN A 71 15.37 -16.38 10.15
C ASN A 71 15.74 -16.43 8.66
N GLY A 72 14.90 -17.08 7.85
CA GLY A 72 15.10 -17.20 6.40
C GLY A 72 15.06 -15.83 5.69
N PRO A 73 15.41 -15.81 4.40
CA PRO A 73 15.31 -14.62 3.56
C PRO A 73 13.92 -13.99 3.54
N GLY A 74 13.87 -12.69 3.29
CA GLY A 74 12.65 -11.89 3.12
C GLY A 74 12.78 -10.95 1.93
N PHE A 75 11.95 -9.91 1.90
CA PHE A 75 11.95 -8.92 0.82
C PHE A 75 12.84 -7.70 1.10
N GLY A 76 13.50 -7.62 2.25
CA GLY A 76 14.35 -6.48 2.64
C GLY A 76 13.59 -5.16 2.79
N TRP A 77 12.28 -5.18 3.04
CA TRP A 77 11.51 -3.94 3.15
C TRP A 77 11.83 -3.20 4.44
N LYS A 78 12.09 -1.90 4.30
CA LYS A 78 12.19 -0.98 5.43
C LYS A 78 10.85 -0.32 5.72
N ASP A 79 10.71 0.17 6.93
CA ASP A 79 9.59 1.01 7.34
C ASP A 79 9.48 2.25 6.45
N ILE A 80 8.24 2.62 6.11
CA ILE A 80 7.96 3.74 5.21
C ILE A 80 7.01 4.74 5.85
N THR A 81 7.17 6.00 5.45
CA THR A 81 6.19 7.05 5.68
C THR A 81 5.38 7.29 4.41
N VAL A 82 4.09 7.54 4.61
CA VAL A 82 3.08 7.79 3.58
C VAL A 82 2.39 9.11 3.90
N ILE A 83 2.38 10.03 2.94
CA ILE A 83 1.74 11.33 3.06
C ILE A 83 0.56 11.37 2.08
N LYS A 84 -0.60 11.83 2.55
CA LYS A 84 -1.83 11.89 1.77
C LYS A 84 -2.46 13.26 1.91
N THR A 85 -2.93 13.81 0.80
CA THR A 85 -3.77 15.01 0.74
C THR A 85 -5.03 14.71 -0.03
N GLY A 86 -6.14 15.31 0.36
CA GLY A 86 -7.43 15.08 -0.28
C GLY A 86 -8.35 16.29 -0.18
N MET A 87 -9.31 16.36 -1.10
CA MET A 87 -10.38 17.34 -1.08
C MET A 87 -11.68 16.70 -1.52
N ASP A 88 -12.73 16.95 -0.74
CA ASP A 88 -14.11 16.68 -1.11
C ASP A 88 -14.80 18.00 -1.45
N TYR A 89 -15.55 18.01 -2.56
CA TYR A 89 -16.32 19.17 -3.00
C TYR A 89 -17.77 18.79 -3.33
N ALA A 90 -18.71 19.36 -2.59
CA ALA A 90 -20.14 19.21 -2.82
C ALA A 90 -20.61 20.14 -3.95
N VAL A 91 -20.60 19.62 -5.17
CA VAL A 91 -21.08 20.33 -6.37
C VAL A 91 -22.56 20.68 -6.23
N SER A 92 -23.36 19.75 -5.70
CA SER A 92 -24.78 19.97 -5.38
C SER A 92 -25.20 19.08 -4.21
N ARG A 93 -26.49 19.14 -3.83
CA ARG A 93 -27.06 18.21 -2.83
C ARG A 93 -27.04 16.74 -3.28
N LEU A 94 -26.87 16.48 -4.57
CA LEU A 94 -26.91 15.15 -5.17
C LEU A 94 -25.54 14.68 -5.67
N LEU A 95 -24.54 15.57 -5.77
CA LEU A 95 -23.25 15.27 -6.37
C LEU A 95 -22.09 15.77 -5.50
N THR A 96 -21.20 14.85 -5.16
CA THR A 96 -19.92 15.15 -4.51
C THR A 96 -18.79 14.59 -5.36
N VAL A 97 -17.76 15.41 -5.60
CA VAL A 97 -16.53 14.99 -6.27
C VAL A 97 -15.37 15.03 -5.29
N ARG A 98 -14.38 14.17 -5.51
CA ARG A 98 -13.21 14.00 -4.65
C ARG A 98 -11.96 13.92 -5.49
N GLY A 99 -10.92 14.59 -5.02
CA GLY A 99 -9.58 14.51 -5.58
C GLY A 99 -8.58 14.30 -4.45
N GLY A 100 -7.54 13.54 -4.69
CA GLY A 100 -6.50 13.32 -3.69
C GLY A 100 -5.19 12.88 -4.30
N TYR A 101 -4.14 13.01 -3.50
CA TYR A 101 -2.80 12.64 -3.87
C TYR A 101 -2.14 11.91 -2.70
N ASN A 102 -1.41 10.85 -3.01
CA ASN A 102 -0.63 10.11 -2.05
C ASN A 102 0.81 9.97 -2.54
N TYR A 103 1.75 10.39 -1.69
CA TYR A 103 3.17 10.08 -1.78
C TYR A 103 3.55 9.00 -0.76
N SER A 104 4.18 7.94 -1.22
CA SER A 104 4.71 6.86 -0.39
C SER A 104 6.21 6.73 -0.60
N GLU A 105 6.97 6.57 0.48
CA GLU A 105 8.38 6.19 0.38
C GLU A 105 8.53 4.78 -0.21
N LEU A 106 9.71 4.50 -0.78
CA LEU A 106 10.04 3.17 -1.28
C LEU A 106 10.50 2.27 -0.13
N PRO A 107 9.85 1.12 0.10
CA PRO A 107 10.30 0.15 1.10
C PRO A 107 11.54 -0.63 0.62
N ILE A 108 11.79 -0.70 -0.68
CA ILE A 108 12.83 -1.53 -1.30
C ILE A 108 14.08 -0.69 -1.61
N SER A 109 15.27 -1.20 -1.28
CA SER A 109 16.55 -0.64 -1.75
C SER A 109 17.02 -1.32 -3.04
N SER A 110 17.94 -0.68 -3.77
CA SER A 110 18.48 -1.21 -5.03
C SER A 110 19.18 -2.57 -4.89
N SER A 111 19.68 -2.92 -3.71
CA SER A 111 20.28 -4.22 -3.41
C SER A 111 19.26 -5.32 -3.10
N GLN A 112 17.97 -5.02 -3.01
CA GLN A 112 16.93 -5.95 -2.55
C GLN A 112 15.91 -6.27 -3.67
N THR A 113 16.23 -5.97 -4.93
CA THR A 113 15.24 -6.04 -6.02
C THR A 113 14.96 -7.45 -6.53
N PHE A 114 15.77 -8.46 -6.17
CA PHE A 114 15.63 -9.80 -6.74
C PHE A 114 14.39 -10.53 -6.20
N PHE A 115 14.23 -10.63 -4.88
CA PHE A 115 13.01 -11.25 -4.30
C PHE A 115 11.75 -10.40 -4.57
N ASN A 116 11.94 -9.10 -4.71
CA ASN A 116 10.87 -8.15 -5.01
C ASN A 116 10.31 -8.26 -6.44
N LEU A 117 10.88 -9.12 -7.30
CA LEU A 117 10.22 -9.56 -8.53
C LEU A 117 8.87 -10.24 -8.24
N LEU A 118 8.73 -10.91 -7.09
CA LEU A 118 7.52 -11.63 -6.69
C LEU A 118 6.44 -10.71 -6.08
N ALA A 119 6.86 -9.56 -5.54
CA ALA A 119 5.99 -8.60 -4.85
C ALA A 119 6.47 -7.16 -5.08
N PRO A 120 6.29 -6.63 -6.31
CA PRO A 120 6.79 -5.30 -6.64
C PRO A 120 6.00 -4.21 -5.89
N ALA A 121 6.70 -3.43 -5.08
CA ALA A 121 6.15 -2.26 -4.37
C ALA A 121 6.98 -1.00 -4.69
N VAL A 122 7.01 -0.65 -5.98
CA VAL A 122 7.88 0.42 -6.50
C VAL A 122 7.14 1.72 -6.82
N THR A 123 5.80 1.76 -6.80
CA THR A 123 5.06 3.00 -7.09
C THR A 123 5.10 3.95 -5.90
N LYS A 124 5.42 5.22 -6.16
CA LYS A 124 5.54 6.25 -5.10
C LYS A 124 4.40 7.25 -5.09
N HIS A 125 3.92 7.62 -6.26
CA HIS A 125 2.98 8.71 -6.46
C HIS A 125 1.65 8.14 -6.94
N HIS A 126 0.57 8.51 -6.27
CA HIS A 126 -0.78 7.99 -6.54
C HIS A 126 -1.74 9.16 -6.64
N LEU A 127 -2.43 9.28 -7.77
CA LEU A 127 -3.51 10.24 -7.97
C LEU A 127 -4.85 9.53 -7.75
N HIS A 128 -5.73 10.16 -6.98
CA HIS A 128 -7.05 9.63 -6.63
C HIS A 128 -8.13 10.57 -7.15
N LEU A 129 -9.15 10.00 -7.77
CA LEU A 129 -10.36 10.69 -8.21
C LEU A 129 -11.57 9.89 -7.73
N GLY A 130 -12.64 10.59 -7.35
CA GLY A 130 -13.86 9.92 -6.94
C GLY A 130 -15.09 10.79 -7.07
N THR A 131 -16.24 10.13 -7.16
CA THR A 131 -17.55 10.77 -7.27
C THR A 131 -18.57 9.97 -6.49
N THR A 132 -19.48 10.66 -5.80
CA THR A 132 -20.70 10.07 -5.26
C THR A 132 -21.92 10.79 -5.82
N VAL A 133 -22.85 10.01 -6.35
CA VAL A 133 -24.17 10.48 -6.79
C VAL A 133 -25.21 9.97 -5.80
N SER A 134 -25.99 10.89 -5.24
CA SER A 134 -27.13 10.58 -4.37
C SER A 134 -28.44 10.67 -5.15
N PHE A 135 -29.35 9.76 -4.85
CA PHE A 135 -30.67 9.65 -5.48
C PHE A 135 -31.79 9.75 -4.44
N HIS A 136 -33.01 10.02 -4.91
CA HIS A 136 -34.21 9.99 -4.09
C HIS A 136 -34.38 8.63 -3.38
N GLY A 137 -34.81 8.68 -2.10
CA GLY A 137 -34.97 7.51 -1.24
C GLY A 137 -33.70 7.06 -0.51
N GLY A 138 -32.71 7.96 -0.36
CA GLY A 138 -31.49 7.72 0.42
C GLY A 138 -30.47 6.79 -0.26
N ARG A 139 -30.62 6.55 -1.56
CA ARG A 139 -29.71 5.69 -2.35
C ARG A 139 -28.50 6.50 -2.80
N GLN A 140 -27.34 5.87 -2.87
CA GLN A 140 -26.10 6.47 -3.33
C GLN A 140 -25.31 5.49 -4.17
N MET A 141 -24.61 6.01 -5.19
CA MET A 141 -23.63 5.27 -5.95
C MET A 141 -22.31 6.03 -5.90
N SER A 142 -21.22 5.34 -5.63
CA SER A 142 -19.89 5.94 -5.64
C SER A 142 -18.96 5.23 -6.61
N PHE A 143 -18.14 6.02 -7.28
CA PHE A 143 -17.05 5.58 -8.13
C PHE A 143 -15.75 6.16 -7.60
N ALA A 144 -14.68 5.38 -7.64
CA ALA A 144 -13.32 5.85 -7.39
C ALA A 144 -12.35 5.28 -8.43
N TYR A 145 -11.34 6.07 -8.74
CA TYR A 145 -10.25 5.71 -9.63
C TYR A 145 -8.93 6.14 -9.00
N VAL A 146 -7.92 5.28 -9.09
CA VAL A 146 -6.56 5.54 -8.63
C VAL A 146 -5.60 5.26 -9.77
N HIS A 147 -4.70 6.20 -10.02
CA HIS A 147 -3.56 6.02 -10.90
C HIS A 147 -2.26 6.12 -10.10
N ALA A 148 -1.55 5.00 -9.96
CA ALA A 148 -0.21 4.97 -9.41
C ALA A 148 0.79 5.14 -10.57
N PHE A 149 1.52 6.25 -10.55
CA PHE A 149 2.44 6.60 -11.62
C PHE A 149 3.61 5.61 -11.70
N GLU A 150 4.10 5.41 -12.94
CA GLU A 150 5.24 4.54 -13.18
C GLU A 150 6.45 5.00 -12.38
N ASN A 151 7.11 4.04 -11.74
CA ASN A 151 8.41 4.26 -11.12
C ASN A 151 9.29 3.03 -11.33
N THR A 152 10.59 3.26 -11.48
CA THR A 152 11.58 2.20 -11.67
C THR A 152 12.60 2.21 -10.54
N VAL A 153 12.87 1.04 -9.96
CA VAL A 153 14.01 0.82 -9.07
C VAL A 153 15.02 -0.02 -9.84
N TYR A 154 16.19 0.57 -10.10
CA TYR A 154 17.30 -0.12 -10.73
C TYR A 154 18.07 -0.93 -9.69
N GLY A 155 18.24 -2.22 -9.96
CA GLY A 155 18.98 -3.13 -9.09
C GLY A 155 20.48 -2.86 -9.15
N VAL A 156 21.15 -3.01 -8.01
CA VAL A 156 22.62 -2.94 -7.92
C VAL A 156 23.11 -4.12 -7.10
N ASN A 157 23.81 -5.05 -7.76
CA ASN A 157 24.26 -6.34 -7.22
C ASN A 157 23.13 -7.09 -6.48
N SER A 158 21.90 -6.99 -6.99
CA SER A 158 20.73 -7.51 -6.29
C SER A 158 20.50 -9.01 -6.52
N ILE A 159 21.06 -9.59 -7.57
CA ILE A 159 21.01 -11.04 -7.79
C ILE A 159 22.22 -11.66 -7.07
N PRO A 160 22.01 -12.57 -6.09
CA PRO A 160 23.12 -13.21 -5.39
C PRO A 160 24.04 -13.97 -6.37
N PRO A 161 25.36 -14.04 -6.12
CA PRO A 161 26.29 -14.79 -6.98
C PRO A 161 25.89 -16.27 -7.16
N ALA A 162 25.35 -16.90 -6.11
CA ALA A 162 24.84 -18.27 -6.16
C ALA A 162 23.63 -18.44 -7.10
N ALA A 163 22.95 -17.35 -7.46
CA ALA A 163 21.83 -17.32 -8.40
C ALA A 163 22.22 -16.74 -9.77
N GLY A 164 23.53 -16.65 -10.08
CA GLY A 164 24.06 -16.17 -11.36
C GLY A 164 24.59 -14.73 -11.35
N GLY A 165 24.40 -13.99 -10.26
CA GLY A 165 24.90 -12.62 -10.12
C GLY A 165 24.19 -11.59 -11.02
N GLY A 166 24.44 -10.30 -10.77
CA GLY A 166 23.93 -9.19 -11.59
C GLY A 166 22.80 -8.39 -10.95
N ASN A 167 21.95 -7.79 -11.79
CA ASN A 167 20.95 -6.79 -11.39
C ASN A 167 19.56 -7.18 -11.87
N ALA A 168 18.57 -7.07 -10.97
CA ALA A 168 17.15 -7.10 -11.31
C ALA A 168 16.56 -5.68 -11.24
N ASN A 169 15.91 -5.21 -12.30
CA ASN A 169 15.23 -3.92 -12.30
C ASN A 169 13.72 -4.13 -12.12
N LEU A 170 13.09 -3.30 -11.29
CA LEU A 170 11.66 -3.36 -11.02
C LEU A 170 11.00 -2.10 -11.53
N ARG A 171 10.02 -2.24 -12.41
CA ARG A 171 9.22 -1.13 -12.94
C ARG A 171 7.75 -1.49 -12.86
N MET A 172 6.94 -0.57 -12.33
CA MET A 172 5.50 -0.78 -12.20
C MET A 172 4.76 0.54 -12.27
N TYR A 173 3.59 0.51 -12.92
CA TYR A 173 2.50 1.45 -12.77
C TYR A 173 1.23 0.66 -12.42
N GLN A 174 0.23 1.31 -11.84
CA GLN A 174 -1.01 0.62 -11.48
C GLN A 174 -2.22 1.52 -11.69
N ASN A 175 -3.33 0.90 -12.11
CA ASN A 175 -4.64 1.53 -12.13
C ASN A 175 -5.60 0.71 -11.27
N SER A 176 -6.45 1.38 -10.50
CA SER A 176 -7.50 0.74 -9.72
C SER A 176 -8.81 1.50 -9.91
N PHE A 177 -9.91 0.77 -10.00
CA PHE A 177 -11.25 1.32 -10.08
C PHE A 177 -12.14 0.64 -9.03
N GLN A 178 -13.07 1.40 -8.48
CA GLN A 178 -14.02 0.92 -7.49
C GLN A 178 -15.41 1.45 -7.80
N LEU A 179 -16.40 0.57 -7.67
CA LEU A 179 -17.82 0.91 -7.74
C LEU A 179 -18.49 0.43 -6.45
N SER A 180 -19.38 1.24 -5.90
CA SER A 180 -20.17 0.89 -4.73
C SER A 180 -21.58 1.46 -4.82
N PHE A 181 -22.54 0.75 -4.24
CA PHE A 181 -23.91 1.17 -4.11
C PHE A 181 -24.35 1.01 -2.65
N GLY A 182 -25.11 1.97 -2.14
CA GLY A 182 -25.61 1.96 -0.78
C GLY A 182 -26.97 2.63 -0.64
N ARG A 183 -27.65 2.35 0.47
CA ARG A 183 -28.91 3.00 0.84
C ARG A 183 -28.87 3.34 2.33
N ALA A 184 -29.00 4.62 2.67
CA ALA A 184 -29.16 5.04 4.05
C ALA A 184 -30.57 4.68 4.54
N LYS A 185 -30.65 4.01 5.70
CA LYS A 185 -31.92 3.75 6.39
C LYS A 185 -32.28 5.03 7.15
N GLN A 186 -33.42 5.66 6.86
CA GLN A 186 -33.94 6.72 7.72
C GLN A 186 -34.36 6.07 9.05
N SER A 187 -33.72 6.47 10.15
CA SER A 187 -34.25 6.16 11.49
C SER A 187 -35.58 6.89 11.64
N ARG A 188 -36.59 6.16 12.14
CA ARG A 188 -37.87 6.75 12.55
C ARG A 188 -37.68 7.68 13.74
#